data_AF-A0A1C5RMS8-F1
#
_entry.id   AF-A0A1C5RMS8-F1
#
_cell.length_a   1.000
_cell.length_b   1.000
_cell.length_c   1.000
_cell.angle_alpha   90.00
_cell.angle_beta   90.00
_cell.angle_gamma   90.00
#
_symmetry.space_group_name_H-M   'P 1'
#
loop_
_entity.id
_entity.type
_entity.pdbx_description
1 polymer ?
#
loop_
_entity_poly.entity_id
_entity_poly.type
_entity_poly.pdbx_seq_one_letter_code
_entity_poly.pdbx_strand_id
1 'polypeptide(L)' 'MKINYNTLNNLVKHNNGMKLVFRENSNILDVYINNKICLTLELENNDLEYNSKLIYNSIISLKNVTLYIPKIYIKD' A
#
# COMPACT_ATOMS: atom_id res chain seq x y z
N MET A 1 5.67 -7.36 -14.54
CA MET A 1 6.36 -6.36 -13.70
C MET A 1 6.70 -6.93 -12.32
N LYS A 2 7.90 -6.67 -11.79
CA LYS A 2 8.28 -7.01 -10.41
C LYS A 2 7.85 -5.87 -9.48
N ILE A 3 6.88 -6.11 -8.62
CA ILE A 3 6.48 -5.14 -7.59
C ILE A 3 7.59 -5.09 -6.53
N ASN A 4 8.15 -3.91 -6.32
CA ASN A 4 9.18 -3.60 -5.33
C ASN A 4 8.80 -2.33 -4.55
N TYR A 5 9.65 -1.92 -3.61
CA TYR A 5 9.42 -0.74 -2.79
C TYR A 5 9.21 0.54 -3.60
N ASN A 6 9.95 0.72 -4.70
CA ASN A 6 9.77 1.89 -5.57
C ASN A 6 8.37 1.94 -6.20
N THR A 7 7.82 0.78 -6.58
CA THR A 7 6.47 0.68 -7.13
C THR A 7 5.41 1.03 -6.08
N LEU A 8 5.57 0.49 -4.86
CA LEU A 8 4.71 0.82 -3.73
C LEU A 8 4.78 2.31 -3.37
N ASN A 9 5.99 2.87 -3.29
CA ASN A 9 6.21 4.27 -2.96
C ASN A 9 5.58 5.18 -4.03
N ASN A 10 5.69 4.82 -5.31
CA ASN A 10 5.03 5.55 -6.38
C ASN A 10 3.50 5.49 -6.25
N LEU A 11 2.92 4.34 -5.90
CA LEU A 11 1.48 4.25 -5.64
C LEU A 11 1.07 5.24 -4.54
N VAL A 12 1.76 5.23 -3.40
CA VAL A 12 1.46 6.14 -2.27
C VAL A 12 1.62 7.61 -2.69
N LYS A 13 2.69 7.97 -3.39
CA LYS A 13 2.96 9.36 -3.83
C LYS A 13 1.90 9.92 -4.77
N HIS A 14 1.37 9.11 -5.69
CA HIS A 14 0.37 9.59 -6.66
C HIS A 14 -1.06 9.55 -6.11
N ASN A 15 -1.30 8.87 -4.99
CA ASN A 15 -2.61 8.84 -4.33
C ASN A 15 -2.59 9.83 -3.16
N ASN A 16 -2.99 11.08 -3.44
CA ASN A 16 -2.95 12.13 -2.43
C ASN A 16 -3.75 11.74 -1.17
N GLY A 17 -3.19 12.03 0.00
CA GLY A 17 -3.76 11.64 1.27
C GLY A 17 -3.53 10.17 1.66
N MET A 18 -2.87 9.36 0.83
CA MET A 18 -2.48 7.99 1.17
C MET A 18 -1.27 7.98 2.12
N LYS A 19 -1.33 7.18 3.18
CA LYS A 19 -0.21 6.96 4.11
C LYS A 19 -0.16 5.51 4.56
N LEU A 20 1.05 4.99 4.75
CA LEU A 20 1.31 3.68 5.33
C LEU A 20 1.89 3.90 6.73
N VAL A 21 1.24 3.38 7.77
CA VAL A 21 1.63 3.61 9.15
C VAL A 21 1.59 2.30 9.92
N PHE A 22 2.72 1.92 10.52
CA PHE A 22 2.75 0.80 11.44
C PHE A 22 2.19 1.21 12.80
N ARG A 23 1.39 0.34 13.42
CA ARG A 23 1.03 0.52 14.83
C ARG A 23 2.23 0.26 15.71
N GLU A 24 2.37 1.04 16.78
CA GLU A 24 3.51 0.96 17.69
C GLU A 24 3.82 -0.48 18.13
N ASN A 25 5.10 -0.85 18.04
CA ASN A 25 5.63 -2.15 18.47
C ASN A 25 4.90 -3.37 17.87
N SER A 26 4.37 -3.26 16.66
CA SER A 26 3.66 -4.35 15.98
C SER A 26 4.04 -4.44 14.50
N ASN A 27 3.73 -5.59 13.89
CA ASN A 27 3.80 -5.77 12.44
C ASN A 27 2.47 -5.43 11.75
N ILE A 28 1.60 -4.69 12.42
CA ILE A 28 0.30 -4.28 11.88
C ILE A 28 0.48 -2.97 11.13
N LEU A 29 0.23 -3.00 9.82
CA LEU A 29 0.26 -1.84 8.95
C LEU A 29 -1.18 -1.36 8.67
N ASP A 30 -1.46 -0.11 9.03
CA ASP A 30 -2.66 0.59 8.60
C ASP A 30 -2.36 1.44 7.35
N VAL A 31 -3.23 1.31 6.35
CA VAL A 31 -3.24 2.15 5.15
C VAL A 31 -4.33 3.20 5.32
N TYR A 32 -3.91 4.44 5.37
CA TYR A 32 -4.80 5.60 5.46
C TYR A 32 -5.01 6.20 4.08
N ILE A 33 -6.22 6.71 3.83
CA ILE A 33 -6.52 7.65 2.74
C ILE A 33 -7.38 8.76 3.32
N ASN A 34 -6.93 10.02 3.18
CA ASN A 34 -7.61 11.20 3.74
C ASN A 34 -7.90 11.04 5.25
N ASN A 35 -6.90 10.54 6.00
CA ASN A 35 -6.96 10.26 7.44
C ASN A 35 -7.99 9.20 7.88
N LYS A 36 -8.54 8.40 6.96
CA LYS A 36 -9.37 7.24 7.28
C LYS A 36 -8.60 5.96 7.00
N ILE A 37 -8.68 4.98 7.89
CA ILE A 37 -8.11 3.64 7.66
C ILE A 37 -8.99 2.94 6.61
N CYS A 38 -8.38 2.54 5.51
CA CYS A 38 -9.04 1.81 4.43
C CYS A 38 -8.64 0.33 4.37
N LEU A 39 -7.50 -0.01 4.95
CA LEU A 39 -6.96 -1.36 5.01
C LEU A 39 -6.06 -1.50 6.24
N THR A 40 -6.16 -2.65 6.91
CA THR A 40 -5.22 -3.06 7.96
C THR A 40 -4.64 -4.40 7.54
N LEU A 41 -3.31 -4.52 7.59
CA LEU A 41 -2.58 -5.74 7.26
C LEU A 41 -1.73 -6.17 8.45
N GLU A 42 -1.81 -7.44 8.82
CA GLU A 42 -0.83 -8.07 9.69
C GLU A 42 0.29 -8.64 8.81
N LEU A 43 1.51 -8.14 9.00
CA LEU A 43 2.69 -8.51 8.20
C LEU A 43 3.63 -9.43 8.99
N GLU A 44 4.53 -10.11 8.27
CA GLU A 44 5.55 -10.98 8.89
C GLU A 44 6.57 -10.17 9.72
N ASN A 45 6.88 -8.95 9.27
CA ASN A 45 7.79 -8.01 9.90
C ASN A 45 7.37 -6.57 9.55
N ASN A 46 8.00 -5.58 10.20
CA ASN A 46 7.74 -4.15 9.98
C ASN A 46 8.58 -3.53 8.84
N ASP A 47 9.05 -4.33 7.89
CA ASP A 47 9.82 -3.87 6.74
C ASP A 47 8.91 -3.66 5.51
N LEU A 48 8.75 -2.40 5.08
CA LEU A 48 7.94 -2.07 3.90
C LEU A 48 8.54 -2.61 2.60
N GLU A 49 9.87 -2.68 2.48
CA GLU A 49 10.54 -3.18 1.29
C GLU A 49 10.32 -4.69 1.13
N TYR A 50 10.51 -5.44 2.21
CA TYR A 50 10.23 -6.88 2.25
C TYR A 50 8.76 -7.18 1.90
N ASN A 51 7.82 -6.42 2.48
CA ASN A 51 6.38 -6.63 2.29
C ASN A 51 5.78 -5.91 1.07
N SER A 52 6.59 -5.23 0.24
CA SER A 52 6.10 -4.30 -0.79
C SER A 52 5.08 -4.89 -1.75
N LYS A 53 5.30 -6.14 -2.18
CA LYS A 53 4.41 -6.83 -3.11
C LYS A 53 3.05 -7.14 -2.49
N LEU A 54 3.04 -7.59 -1.24
CA LEU A 54 1.81 -7.90 -0.50
C LEU A 54 1.00 -6.62 -0.29
N ILE A 55 1.63 -5.57 0.24
CA ILE A 55 0.99 -4.28 0.52
C ILE A 55 0.37 -3.70 -0.75
N TYR A 56 1.15 -3.63 -1.85
CA TYR A 56 0.66 -3.10 -3.13
C TYR A 56 -0.57 -3.86 -3.63
N ASN A 57 -0.50 -5.20 -3.66
CA ASN A 57 -1.60 -6.04 -4.14
C ASN A 57 -2.87 -5.87 -3.29
N SER A 58 -2.71 -5.76 -1.97
CA SER A 58 -3.84 -5.53 -1.07
C SER A 58 -4.49 -4.17 -1.29
N ILE A 59 -3.70 -3.11 -1.52
CA ILE A 59 -4.21 -1.77 -1.80
C ILE A 59 -4.99 -1.74 -3.11
N ILE A 60 -4.43 -2.25 -4.21
CA ILE A 60 -5.11 -2.21 -5.53
C ILE A 60 -6.37 -3.09 -5.59
N SER A 61 -6.54 -4.01 -4.63
CA SER A 61 -7.72 -4.87 -4.53
C SER A 61 -8.89 -4.23 -3.76
N LEU A 62 -8.70 -3.03 -3.19
CA LEU A 62 -9.75 -2.28 -2.51
C LEU A 62 -10.82 -1.81 -3.51
N LYS A 63 -12.06 -2.28 -3.34
CA LYS A 63 -13.18 -1.93 -4.24
C LYS A 63 -13.89 -0.63 -3.88
N ASN A 64 -13.68 -0.12 -2.67
CA ASN A 64 -14.36 1.05 -2.11
C ASN A 64 -13.51 2.33 -2.15
N VAL A 65 -12.37 2.31 -2.84
CA VAL A 65 -11.44 3.43 -2.93
C VAL A 65 -11.13 3.72 -4.39
N THR A 66 -11.25 4.98 -4.79
CA THR A 66 -10.73 5.44 -6.08
C THR A 66 -9.22 5.60 -5.99
N LEU A 67 -8.49 4.71 -6.65
CA LEU A 67 -7.03 4.73 -6.71
C LEU A 67 -6.55 5.17 -8.09
N TYR A 68 -5.58 6.08 -8.12
CA TYR A 68 -4.79 6.31 -9.31
C TYR A 68 -3.69 5.25 -9.39
N ILE A 69 -3.81 4.36 -10.38
CA ILE A 69 -2.80 3.34 -10.68
C ILE A 69 -2.26 3.67 -12.08
N PRO A 70 -1.01 4.15 -12.21
CA PRO A 70 -0.37 4.36 -13.50
C PRO A 70 -0.51 3.13 -14.41
N LYS A 71 -0.88 3.32 -15.68
CA LYS A 71 -1.10 2.22 -16.64
C LYS A 71 0.07 1.24 -16.75
N ILE A 72 1.30 1.73 -16.56
CA ILE A 72 2.53 0.92 -16.55
C ILE A 72 2.59 -0.15 -15.45
N TYR A 73 1.69 -0.09 -14.46
CA TYR A 73 1.63 -1.00 -13.31
C TYR A 73 0.41 -1.94 -13.33
N ILE A 74 -0.49 -1.77 -14.31
CA ILE A 74 -1.61 -2.67 -14.55
C ILE A 74 -1.02 -3.83 -15.37
N LYS A 75 -1.08 -5.06 -14.83
CA LYS A 75 -0.81 -6.26 -15.64
C LYS A 75 -1.95 -6.37 -16.65
N ASP A 76 -1.62 -6.42 -17.94
CA ASP A 76 -2.52 -6.88 -18.99
C ASP A 76 -3.10 -8.26 -18.67
#